data_AF-A0A2G9SCX7-F1
#
_entry.id   AF-A0A2G9SCX7-F1
#
_cell.length_a   1.000
_cell.length_b   1.000
_cell.length_c   1.000
_cell.angle_alpha   90.00
_cell.angle_beta   90.00
_cell.angle_gamma   90.00
#
_symmetry.space_group_name_H-M   'P 1'
#
loop_
_entity.id
_entity.type
_entity.pdbx_description
1 polymer ?
#
loop_
_entity_poly.entity_id
_entity_poly.type
_entity_poly.pdbx_seq_one_letter_code
_entity_poly.pdbx_strand_id
1 'polypeptide(L)' 'MYMDRYYAFTNPDTLLNPRAHPERIGVYLNCDEGCVSFYNAVNFEHLFTFKSLQVHDKIFPFFCVGAVGTELRLDDE' A
#
# COMPACT_ATOMS: atom_id res chain seq x y z
N MET A 1 -4.96 -17.01 9.25
CA MET A 1 -3.97 -17.46 8.25
C MET A 1 -4.51 -17.13 6.86
N TYR A 2 -4.32 -15.88 6.41
CA TYR A 2 -4.64 -15.50 5.04
C TYR A 2 -3.50 -15.99 4.17
N MET A 3 -3.74 -17.03 3.37
CA MET A 3 -2.75 -17.51 2.40
C MET A 3 -2.60 -16.49 1.29
N ASP A 4 -1.37 -16.02 1.07
CA ASP A 4 -0.81 -15.33 -0.10
C ASP A 4 -1.78 -14.48 -0.93
N ARG A 5 -2.59 -13.65 -0.26
CA ARG A 5 -3.53 -12.75 -0.91
C ARG A 5 -3.31 -11.33 -0.43
N TYR A 6 -3.36 -10.41 -1.37
CA TYR A 6 -3.19 -8.99 -1.15
C TYR A 6 -4.56 -8.31 -1.23
N TYR A 7 -4.83 -7.42 -0.30
CA TYR A 7 -6.10 -6.71 -0.24
C TYR A 7 -5.87 -5.22 -0.05
N ALA A 8 -6.66 -4.42 -0.75
CA ALA A 8 -6.88 -3.03 -0.37
C ALA A 8 -8.09 -2.97 0.57
N PHE A 9 -7.92 -2.32 1.73
CA PHE A 9 -8.98 -2.15 2.74
C PHE A 9 -10.00 -1.10 2.31
N THR A 10 -10.78 -1.45 1.29
CA THR A 10 -12.00 -0.76 0.86
C THR A 10 -13.23 -1.39 1.53
N ASN A 11 -14.43 -0.85 1.30
CA ASN A 11 -15.66 -1.48 1.77
C ASN A 11 -16.58 -1.82 0.58
N PRO A 12 -16.69 -3.10 0.17
CA PRO A 12 -15.97 -4.29 0.69
C PRO A 12 -14.47 -4.29 0.31
N ASP A 13 -13.67 -5.16 0.94
CA ASP A 13 -12.24 -5.32 0.61
C ASP A 13 -12.04 -5.65 -0.88
N THR A 14 -11.07 -4.99 -1.50
CA THR A 14 -10.71 -5.25 -2.90
C THR A 14 -9.55 -6.23 -2.95
N LEU A 15 -9.76 -7.42 -3.54
CA LEU A 15 -8.70 -8.38 -3.81
C LEU A 15 -7.76 -7.85 -4.91
N LEU A 16 -6.46 -7.85 -4.63
CA LEU A 16 -5.42 -7.48 -5.57
C LEU A 16 -4.73 -8.74 -6.12
N ASN A 17 -4.32 -8.70 -7.39
CA ASN A 17 -3.60 -9.79 -8.04
C ASN A 17 -2.29 -9.26 -8.67
N PRO A 18 -1.25 -8.98 -7.86
CA PRO A 18 0.05 -8.57 -8.37
C PRO A 18 0.64 -9.62 -9.32
N ARG A 19 1.32 -9.20 -10.39
CA ARG A 19 1.99 -10.11 -11.33
C ARG A 19 3.15 -10.87 -10.70
N ALA A 20 3.76 -10.30 -9.66
CA ALA A 20 4.84 -10.90 -8.89
C ALA A 20 4.66 -10.58 -7.40
N HIS A 21 5.23 -11.43 -6.53
CA HIS A 21 5.29 -11.19 -5.09
C HIS A 21 6.01 -9.84 -4.84
N PRO A 22 5.35 -8.83 -4.27
CA PRO A 22 6.00 -7.55 -4.02
C PRO A 22 6.93 -7.67 -2.81
N GLU A 23 8.23 -7.51 -3.04
CA GLU A 23 9.25 -7.46 -1.98
C GLU A 23 9.42 -6.06 -1.40
N ARG A 24 9.11 -5.04 -2.21
CA ARG A 24 9.18 -3.62 -1.84
C ARG A 24 7.93 -2.90 -2.34
N ILE A 25 7.31 -2.12 -1.48
CA ILE A 25 6.10 -1.35 -1.81
C ILE A 25 6.45 0.14 -1.86
N GLY A 26 6.22 0.75 -3.01
CA GLY A 26 6.23 2.20 -3.15
C GLY A 26 4.87 2.77 -2.76
N VAL A 27 4.87 3.80 -1.92
CA VAL A 27 3.65 4.52 -1.51
C VAL A 27 3.79 5.98 -1.94
N TYR A 28 2.86 6.46 -2.76
CA TYR A 28 2.85 7.83 -3.26
C TYR A 28 1.57 8.54 -2.82
N LEU A 29 1.72 9.62 -2.06
CA LEU A 29 0.62 10.49 -1.63
C LEU A 29 0.58 11.72 -2.53
N ASN A 30 -0.55 11.93 -3.20
CA ASN A 30 -0.87 13.17 -3.88
C ASN A 30 -1.98 13.90 -3.13
N CYS A 31 -1.61 14.92 -2.35
CA CYS A 31 -2.57 15.73 -1.59
C CYS A 31 -3.45 16.59 -2.50
N ASP A 32 -2.90 17.12 -3.59
CA ASP A 32 -3.61 18.02 -4.51
C ASP A 32 -4.73 17.27 -5.25
N GLU A 33 -4.46 16.04 -5.68
CA GLU A 33 -5.46 15.17 -6.33
C GLU A 33 -6.27 14.31 -5.34
N GLY A 34 -5.97 14.41 -4.04
CA GLY A 34 -6.64 13.61 -3.00
C GLY A 34 -6.54 12.11 -3.24
N CYS A 35 -5.34 11.60 -3.57
CA CYS A 35 -5.16 10.17 -3.79
C CYS A 35 -3.87 9.62 -3.16
N VAL A 36 -3.89 8.31 -2.87
CA VAL A 36 -2.71 7.55 -2.49
C VAL A 36 -2.60 6.31 -3.36
N SER A 37 -1.42 6.10 -3.93
CA SER A 37 -1.14 5.02 -4.87
C SER A 37 -0.06 4.10 -4.32
N PHE A 38 -0.26 2.80 -4.51
CA PHE A 38 0.63 1.73 -4.10
C PHE A 38 1.19 1.02 -5.33
N TYR A 39 2.49 0.76 -5.32
CA TYR A 39 3.22 0.12 -6.41
C TYR A 39 4.11 -0.99 -5.88
N ASN A 40 4.34 -2.02 -6.68
CA ASN A 40 5.50 -2.88 -6.48
C ASN A 40 6.72 -2.10 -7.00
N ALA A 41 7.60 -1.72 -6.07
CA ALA A 41 8.75 -0.86 -6.39
C ALA A 41 9.86 -1.59 -7.15
N VAL A 42 9.83 -2.93 -7.22
CA VAL A 42 10.83 -3.72 -7.94
C VAL A 42 10.58 -3.68 -9.45
N ASN A 43 9.32 -3.75 -9.87
CA ASN A 43 8.92 -3.83 -11.28
C ASN A 43 8.06 -2.64 -11.75
N PHE A 44 7.88 -1.63 -10.88
CA PHE A 44 7.04 -0.45 -11.09
C PHE A 44 5.57 -0.78 -11.42
N GLU A 45 5.10 -1.97 -11.08
CA GLU A 45 3.71 -2.37 -11.28
C GLU A 45 2.80 -1.57 -10.35
N HIS A 46 1.77 -0.95 -10.92
CA HIS A 46 0.69 -0.36 -10.15
C HIS A 46 -0.15 -1.43 -9.48
N LEU A 47 -0.33 -1.33 -8.16
CA LEU A 47 -1.11 -2.29 -7.37
C LEU A 47 -2.51 -1.76 -7.11
N PHE A 48 -2.61 -0.54 -6.58
CA PHE A 48 -3.90 0.06 -6.22
C PHE A 48 -3.80 1.58 -6.02
N THR A 49 -4.90 2.30 -6.23
CA THR A 49 -5.02 3.72 -5.86
C THR A 49 -6.33 3.96 -5.12
N PHE A 50 -6.22 4.51 -3.91
CA PHE A 50 -7.37 5.11 -3.23
C PHE A 50 -7.54 6.53 -3.75
N LYS A 51 -8.76 6.88 -4.15
CA LYS A 51 -9.12 8.20 -4.68
C LYS A 51 -10.12 8.90 -3.77
N SER A 52 -10.35 10.18 -4.03
CA SER A 52 -11.35 10.99 -3.33
C SER A 52 -11.08 11.13 -1.83
N LEU A 53 -9.81 11.16 -1.44
CA LEU A 53 -9.41 11.52 -0.09
C LEU A 53 -9.73 12.98 0.15
N GLN A 54 -10.57 13.25 1.14
CA GLN A 54 -10.72 14.60 1.64
C GLN A 54 -9.64 14.85 2.69
N VAL A 55 -8.49 15.35 2.22
CA VAL A 55 -7.33 15.65 3.07
C VAL A 55 -7.54 17.00 3.74
N HIS A 56 -8.21 16.99 4.89
CA HIS A 56 -8.43 18.21 5.69
C HIS A 56 -7.31 18.46 6.71
N ASP A 57 -6.57 17.40 7.05
CA ASP A 57 -5.54 17.39 8.09
C ASP A 57 -4.27 16.68 7.60
N LYS A 58 -3.22 16.76 8.43
CA LYS A 58 -1.96 16.05 8.17
C LYS A 58 -2.18 14.55 8.11
N ILE A 59 -1.68 13.93 7.04
CA ILE A 59 -1.62 12.48 6.88
C ILE A 59 -0.27 12.00 7.40
N PHE A 60 -0.29 10.88 8.13
CA PHE A 60 0.91 10.22 8.61
C PHE A 60 0.97 8.79 8.06
N PRO A 61 2.17 8.28 7.76
CA PRO A 61 2.35 6.86 7.46
C PRO A 61 1.86 5.99 8.62
N PHE A 62 1.15 4.91 8.29
CA PHE A 62 0.70 3.91 9.25
C PHE A 62 1.21 2.54 8.82
N PHE A 63 1.83 1.81 9.75
CA PHE A 63 2.39 0.47 9.52
C PHE A 63 1.87 -0.49 10.58
N CYS A 64 1.49 -1.69 10.16
CA CYS A 64 1.04 -2.76 11.05
C CYS A 64 1.67 -4.08 10.61
N VAL A 65 2.33 -4.76 11.55
CA VAL A 65 3.03 -6.03 11.31
C VAL A 65 2.31 -7.14 12.07
N GLY A 66 1.87 -8.18 11.36
CA GLY A 66 0.95 -9.18 11.91
C GLY A 66 1.57 -10.46 12.47
N ALA A 67 2.85 -10.76 12.18
CA ALA A 67 3.48 -12.02 12.56
C ALA A 67 4.78 -11.80 13.35
N VAL A 68 5.02 -12.68 14.33
CA VAL A 68 6.24 -12.66 15.15
C VAL A 68 7.45 -12.91 14.26
N GLY A 69 8.46 -12.06 14.37
CA GLY A 69 9.69 -12.14 13.58
C GLY A 69 9.60 -11.50 12.19
N THR A 70 8.46 -10.90 11.82
CA THR A 70 8.37 -10.04 10.63
C THR A 70 8.88 -8.64 10.96
N GLU A 71 9.68 -8.07 10.06
CA GLU A 71 10.17 -6.70 10.17
C GLU A 71 9.76 -5.92 8.92
N LEU A 72 9.37 -4.65 9.11
CA LEU A 72 9.27 -3.67 8.04
C LEU A 72 10.44 -2.71 8.19
N ARG A 73 11.11 -2.41 7.08
CA ARG A 73 12.19 -1.43 7.01
C ARG A 73 11.79 -0.36 6.01
N LEU A 74 12.08 0.88 6.36
CA LEU A 74 12.05 1.96 5.39
C LEU A 74 13.37 1.91 4.64
N ASP A 75 13.30 1.96 3.32
CA ASP A 75 14.50 2.12 2.51
C ASP A 75 14.93 3.60 2.58
N ASP A 76 16.20 3.83 2.87
CA ASP A 76 16.81 5.18 3.01
C ASP A 76 17.19 5.80 1.65
N GLU A 77 16.43 5.56 0.57
CA GLU A 77 16.71 6.28 -0.71
C GLU A 77 16.58 7.80 -0.59
#